data_AF-A0A411HME3-F1
#
_entry.id   AF-A0A411HME3-F1
#
_cell.length_a   1.000
_cell.length_b   1.000
_cell.length_c   1.000
_cell.angle_alpha   90.00
_cell.angle_beta   90.00
_cell.angle_gamma   90.00
#
_symmetry.space_group_name_H-M   'P 1'
#
loop_
_entity.id
_entity.type
_entity.pdbx_description
1 polymer ?
#
loop_
_entity_poly.entity_id
_entity_poly.type
_entity_poly.pdbx_seq_one_letter_code
_entity_poly.pdbx_strand_id
1 'polypeptide(L)' 'MNYSCATAADCVVKNVGNCCGYYPGCVNSSSPTFPDQVRAQCAAQKMHGVCGFPANPGCQCVAHKCVTTAGPGNGGGAVE' A
#
# COMPACT_ATOMS: atom_id res chain seq x y z
N MET A 1 9.28 7.52 1.98
CA MET A 1 8.17 6.63 2.40
C MET A 1 8.72 5.71 3.49
N ASN A 2 8.14 5.75 4.69
CA ASN A 2 8.68 5.04 5.86
C ASN A 2 7.82 3.82 6.16
N TYR A 3 8.46 2.65 6.19
CA TYR A 3 7.84 1.37 6.53
C TYR A 3 8.34 0.83 7.86
N SER A 4 9.19 1.55 8.59
CA SER A 4 9.68 1.10 9.89
C SER A 4 8.57 1.13 10.93
N CYS A 5 8.56 0.18 11.84
CA CYS A 5 7.59 0.12 12.95
C CYS A 5 8.24 -0.43 14.22
N ALA A 6 7.76 0.02 15.37
CA ALA A 6 8.09 -0.60 16.65
C ALA A 6 7.04 -1.65 17.02
N THR A 7 5.77 -1.35 16.71
CA THR A 7 4.61 -2.18 17.02
C THR A 7 3.65 -2.25 15.83
N ALA A 8 2.73 -3.21 15.82
CA ALA A 8 1.69 -3.29 14.79
C ALA A 8 0.77 -2.06 14.77
N ALA A 9 0.63 -1.35 15.88
CA ALA A 9 -0.16 -0.11 15.97
C ALA A 9 0.48 1.07 15.21
N ASP A 10 1.80 1.03 14.97
CA ASP A 10 2.49 2.04 14.15
C ASP A 10 2.19 1.87 12.65
N CYS A 11 1.76 0.67 12.25
CA CYS A 11 1.43 0.35 10.87
C CYS A 11 -0.06 0.59 10.61
N VAL A 12 -0.34 1.45 9.64
CA VAL A 12 -1.70 1.78 9.24
C VAL A 12 -1.86 1.56 7.75
N VAL A 13 -3.04 1.10 7.36
CA VAL A 13 -3.42 1.02 5.96
C VAL A 13 -3.73 2.45 5.52
N LYS A 14 -2.89 3.01 4.66
CA LYS A 14 -3.15 4.31 4.02
C LYS A 14 -3.26 4.13 2.53
N ASN A 15 -4.03 5.02 1.91
CA ASN A 15 -4.03 5.09 0.45
C ASN A 15 -2.70 5.72 -0.01
N VAL A 16 -1.81 4.88 -0.51
CA VAL A 16 -0.54 5.35 -1.10
C VAL A 16 -0.76 5.89 -2.52
N GLY A 17 -1.85 5.44 -3.15
CA GLY A 17 -2.24 5.79 -4.51
C GLY A 17 -1.42 5.04 -5.55
N ASN A 18 -2.09 4.70 -6.65
CA ASN A 18 -1.45 4.12 -7.83
C ASN A 18 -2.12 4.69 -9.09
N CYS A 19 -1.54 4.47 -10.25
CA CYS A 19 -2.08 4.85 -11.56
C CYS A 19 -3.48 4.29 -11.85
N CYS A 20 -3.87 3.24 -11.14
CA CYS A 20 -5.18 2.61 -11.22
C CYS A 20 -6.22 3.16 -10.24
N GLY A 21 -5.87 4.09 -9.34
CA GLY A 21 -6.80 4.69 -8.38
C GLY A 21 -6.45 4.44 -6.91
N TYR A 22 -7.45 4.00 -6.13
CA TYR A 22 -7.29 3.75 -4.70
C TYR A 22 -6.41 2.52 -4.48
N TYR A 23 -5.26 2.72 -3.83
CA TYR A 23 -4.31 1.65 -3.54
C TYR A 23 -3.96 1.67 -2.06
N PRO A 24 -4.62 0.83 -1.24
CA PRO A 24 -4.33 0.71 0.17
C PRO A 24 -2.99 0.01 0.36
N GLY A 25 -2.02 0.70 0.96
CA GLY A 25 -0.70 0.17 1.29
C GLY A 25 -0.45 0.23 2.79
N CYS A 26 0.20 -0.80 3.33
CA CYS A 26 0.62 -0.81 4.72
C CYS A 26 1.88 0.05 4.90
N VAL A 27 1.76 1.17 5.62
CA VAL A 27 2.86 2.11 5.86
C VAL A 27 2.85 2.58 7.32
N ASN A 28 3.95 3.17 7.77
CA ASN A 28 3.97 3.78 9.09
C ASN A 28 2.96 4.96 9.16
N SER A 29 2.32 5.16 10.31
CA SER A 29 1.37 6.25 10.54
C SER A 29 1.98 7.65 10.39
N SER A 30 3.27 7.82 10.65
CA SER A 30 4.00 9.06 10.34
C SER A 30 4.44 9.16 8.87
N SER A 31 4.30 8.12 8.05
CA SER A 31 4.66 8.22 6.63
C SER A 31 3.63 9.07 5.88
N PRO A 32 4.07 10.14 5.18
CA PRO A 32 3.20 10.87 4.27
C PRO A 32 2.92 10.02 3.03
N THR A 33 1.69 10.08 2.55
CA THR A 33 1.22 9.43 1.32
C THR A 33 0.65 10.50 0.41
N PHE A 34 0.94 10.42 -0.89
CA PHE A 34 0.52 11.44 -1.87
C PHE A 34 -0.30 10.81 -3.00
N PRO A 35 -1.44 10.16 -2.69
CA PRO A 35 -2.21 9.45 -3.70
C PRO A 35 -2.69 10.35 -4.83
N ASP A 36 -2.93 11.63 -4.54
CA ASP A 36 -3.36 12.62 -5.53
C ASP A 36 -2.21 13.01 -6.49
N GLN A 37 -0.99 13.16 -5.97
CA GLN A 37 0.20 13.42 -6.80
C GLN A 37 0.51 12.23 -7.70
N VAL A 38 0.39 11.00 -7.17
CA VAL A 38 0.56 9.78 -7.95
C VAL A 38 -0.49 9.74 -9.06
N ARG A 39 -1.76 9.99 -8.75
CA ARG A 39 -2.83 10.07 -9.75
C ARG A 39 -2.53 11.10 -10.83
N ALA A 40 -2.08 12.30 -10.45
CA ALA A 40 -1.74 13.37 -11.40
C ALA A 40 -0.57 12.96 -12.31
N GLN A 41 0.49 12.35 -11.77
CA GLN A 41 1.60 11.82 -12.57
C GLN A 41 1.16 10.71 -13.51
N CYS A 42 0.32 9.80 -13.06
CA CYS A 42 -0.18 8.71 -13.88
C CYS A 42 -1.10 9.19 -15.00
N ALA A 43 -1.92 10.22 -14.73
CA ALA A 43 -2.72 10.89 -15.76
C ALA A 43 -1.83 11.58 -16.80
N ALA A 44 -0.75 12.24 -16.35
CA ALA A 44 0.24 12.86 -17.24
C ALA A 44 0.94 11.82 -18.13
N GLN A 45 1.23 10.65 -17.58
CA GLN A 45 1.89 9.55 -18.29
C GLN A 45 0.91 8.64 -19.08
N LYS A 46 -0.40 8.91 -19.04
CA LYS A 46 -1.47 8.04 -19.56
C LYS A 46 -1.33 6.56 -19.12
N MET A 47 -0.83 6.34 -17.91
CA MET A 47 -0.66 5.00 -17.32
C MET A 47 -1.92 4.52 -16.58
N HIS A 48 -3.07 5.13 -16.84
CA HIS A 48 -4.35 4.74 -16.25
C HIS A 48 -4.82 3.36 -16.76
N GLY A 49 -5.03 2.43 -15.84
CA GLY A 49 -5.50 1.07 -16.15
C GLY A 49 -6.39 0.51 -15.05
N VAL A 50 -6.94 -0.68 -15.28
CA VAL A 50 -7.66 -1.44 -14.25
C VAL A 50 -6.66 -2.34 -13.54
N CYS A 51 -6.46 -2.12 -12.25
CA CYS A 51 -5.67 -3.00 -11.43
C CYS A 51 -6.59 -3.82 -10.50
N GLY A 52 -6.50 -5.15 -10.57
CA GLY A 52 -7.18 -6.04 -9.64
C GLY A 52 -6.42 -6.13 -8.32
N PHE A 53 -6.60 -5.16 -7.44
CA PHE A 53 -5.99 -5.19 -6.11
C PHE A 53 -6.97 -5.67 -5.04
N PRO A 54 -6.49 -6.43 -4.03
CA PRO A 54 -7.34 -6.87 -2.94
C PRO A 54 -7.84 -5.67 -2.14
N ALA A 55 -9.15 -5.68 -1.86
CA ALA A 55 -9.87 -4.55 -1.28
C ALA A 55 -9.50 -4.25 0.19
N ASN A 56 -8.73 -5.11 0.86
CA ASN A 56 -8.44 -4.95 2.28
C ASN A 56 -7.17 -5.69 2.74
N PRO A 57 -5.96 -5.17 2.46
CA PRO A 57 -4.74 -5.71 3.06
C PRO A 57 -4.74 -5.43 4.58
N GLY A 58 -4.49 -6.46 5.39
CA GLY A 58 -4.16 -6.28 6.79
C GLY A 58 -2.75 -5.68 6.95
N CYS A 59 -2.49 -5.07 8.10
CA CYS A 59 -1.18 -4.50 8.43
C CYS A 59 -0.56 -5.23 9.61
N GLN A 60 0.70 -5.65 9.49
CA GLN A 60 1.47 -6.16 10.60
C GLN A 60 2.88 -5.58 10.62
N CYS A 61 3.45 -5.44 11.82
CA CYS A 61 4.84 -5.10 12.01
C CYS A 61 5.66 -6.38 12.11
N VAL A 62 6.45 -6.68 11.08
CA VAL A 62 7.33 -7.86 11.02
C VAL A 62 8.76 -7.40 10.86
N ALA A 63 9.65 -7.83 11.75
CA ALA A 63 11.06 -7.45 11.74
C ALA A 63 11.29 -5.92 11.67
N HIS A 64 10.56 -5.15 12.49
CA HIS A 64 10.55 -3.69 12.49
C HIS A 64 10.13 -3.05 11.15
N LYS A 65 9.39 -3.78 10.31
CA LYS A 65 8.89 -3.31 9.02
C LYS A 65 7.39 -3.59 8.89
N CYS A 66 6.62 -2.57 8.52
CA CYS A 66 5.23 -2.66 8.15
C CYS A 66 5.12 -3.47 6.87
N VAL A 67 4.50 -4.64 6.99
CA VAL A 67 4.19 -5.52 5.87
C VAL A 67 2.69 -5.60 5.71
N THR A 68 2.25 -5.55 4.45
CA THR A 68 0.89 -5.94 4.10
C THR A 68 0.77 -7.43 4.35
N THR A 69 -0.14 -7.80 5.25
CA THR A 69 -0.63 -9.16 5.32
C THR A 69 -1.81 -9.27 4.38
N ALA A 70 -1.70 -10.12 3.38
CA ALA A 70 -2.87 -10.45 2.57
C ALA A 70 -3.91 -11.08 3.54
N GLY A 71 -5.04 -10.40 3.76
CA GLY A 71 -6.23 -11.10 4.26
C GLY A 71 -6.59 -12.24 3.30
N PRO A 72 -7.39 -13.23 3.72
CA PRO A 72 -7.73 -14.39 2.89
C PRO A 72 -8.48 -13.91 1.63
N GLY A 73 -7.73 -13.68 0.56
CA GLY A 73 -8.19 -12.89 -0.57
C GLY A 73 -7.02 -12.54 -1.48
N ASN A 74 -6.41 -13.58 -2.06
CA ASN A 74 -5.47 -13.51 -3.18
C ASN A 74 -4.20 -12.67 -2.91
N GLY A 75 -3.33 -13.23 -2.08
CA GLY A 75 -1.93 -12.83 -2.01
C GLY A 75 -1.18 -13.32 -3.24
N GLY A 76 -1.01 -12.44 -4.22
CA GLY A 76 0.10 -12.52 -5.17
C GLY A 76 1.42 -12.24 -4.43
N GLY A 77 1.81 -13.16 -3.56
CA GLY A 77 3.15 -13.28 -3.04
C GLY A 77 3.93 -14.18 -3.99
N ALA A 78 4.99 -13.64 -4.56
CA ALA A 78 6.05 -14.45 -5.17
C ALA A 78 6.45 -15.56 -4.19
N VAL A 79 6.18 -16.80 -4.56
CA VAL A 79 6.89 -17.97 -4.05
C VAL A 79 7.63 -18.53 -5.26
N GLU A 80 8.95 -18.41 -5.22
CA GLU A 80 9.84 -19.35 -5.91
C GLU A 80 9.87 -20.65 -5.12
#